data_AF-A0A146LWG5-F1
#
_entry.id   AF-A0A146LWG5-F1
#
_cell.length_a   1.000
_cell.length_b   1.000
_cell.length_c   1.000
_cell.angle_alpha   90.00
_cell.angle_beta   90.00
_cell.angle_gamma   90.00
#
_symmetry.space_group_name_H-M   'P 1'
#
loop_
_entity.id
_entity.type
_entity.pdbx_description
1 polymer ?
#
loop_
_entity_poly.entity_id
_entity_poly.type
_entity_poly.pdbx_seq_one_letter_code
_entity_poly.pdbx_strand_id
1 'polypeptide(L)'
;MDWPVDHFAEHRNNKVGRYAVTTKNLEAGDVILQESPFVVGPLKDSEFVCLACYKTLENPIALCKTCGWPVCSEECSKNAWHKEFECSVFTNCRMKYRIEHIPGPQLECITPLRFLMCIDRNRKRWATEVCAMEDHSTARRLDEKAWDAEWNNVVWFLRDRCRLSDRFTEDMIRKVCGILDVNAFQVPVTHGFVRAIYPKTAVLSHNCVANTQHTIPPDSLILTLRTTTYVSQSDELFSSYTSCLLPTPLRREYLRKSKYFECTCDRCEDPSELESHVNSLHCISCDNGSLLPVEPLHGFKTTWKCHFCGKKMLGNEVAILYEKISKEIEEMESIKISDEKLIAAEQILKSYRLILHPNHAFNIMVYHTLSQLYGRAKGYTLDMIPDTLLERKIFCCQKVLECLSIVGPGQTRLRGYNNA
;
A
#
# COMPACT_ATOMS: atom_id res chain seq x y z
N MET A 1 27.88 -8.84 -3.91
CA MET A 1 27.63 -7.51 -3.32
C MET A 1 27.31 -7.76 -1.87
N ASP A 2 28.20 -7.35 -0.98
CA ASP A 2 27.93 -7.32 0.45
C ASP A 2 26.92 -6.18 0.67
N TRP A 3 25.66 -6.54 0.85
CA TRP A 3 24.59 -5.61 1.18
C TRP A 3 24.88 -5.02 2.57
N PRO A 4 24.48 -3.77 2.85
CA PRO A 4 24.67 -3.17 4.18
C PRO A 4 24.10 -4.09 5.26
N VAL A 5 24.85 -4.17 6.37
CA VAL A 5 24.54 -4.98 7.55
C VAL A 5 23.13 -4.67 8.04
N ASP A 6 22.30 -5.71 8.21
CA ASP A 6 20.97 -5.57 8.81
C ASP A 6 21.13 -4.92 10.20
N HIS A 7 20.64 -3.69 10.38
CA HIS A 7 20.74 -2.99 11.65
C HIS A 7 19.65 -3.37 12.66
N PHE A 8 18.97 -4.50 12.46
CA PHE A 8 17.90 -4.97 13.33
C PHE A 8 18.01 -6.48 13.61
N ALA A 9 17.39 -6.90 14.71
CA ALA A 9 17.16 -8.29 15.07
C ALA A 9 15.66 -8.61 14.99
N GLU A 10 15.32 -9.83 14.58
CA GLU A 10 13.95 -10.33 14.60
C GLU A 10 13.60 -10.86 16.00
N HIS A 11 12.46 -10.43 16.52
CA HIS A 11 11.86 -10.90 17.76
C HIS A 11 10.44 -11.42 17.51
N ARG A 12 9.84 -12.08 18.51
CA ARG A 12 8.47 -12.60 18.41
C ARG A 12 7.67 -12.36 19.69
N ASN A 13 6.41 -11.95 19.54
CA ASN A 13 5.45 -11.85 20.63
C ASN A 13 4.05 -12.30 20.19
N ASN A 14 3.11 -12.34 21.14
CA ASN A 14 1.72 -12.79 20.89
C ASN A 14 0.82 -11.72 20.27
N LYS A 15 1.27 -10.46 20.19
CA LYS A 15 0.46 -9.33 19.69
C LYS A 15 0.58 -9.14 18.18
N VAL A 16 1.81 -9.09 17.68
CA VAL A 16 2.12 -8.79 16.27
C VAL A 16 2.84 -9.93 15.56
N GLY A 17 3.11 -11.04 16.26
CA GLY A 17 3.90 -12.13 15.71
C GLY A 17 5.37 -11.75 15.65
N ARG A 18 5.96 -11.78 14.47
CA ARG A 18 7.37 -11.39 14.25
C ARG A 18 7.47 -9.88 14.14
N TYR A 19 8.53 -9.30 14.71
CA TYR A 19 8.78 -7.86 14.68
C TYR A 19 10.27 -7.56 14.71
N ALA A 20 10.65 -6.36 14.25
CA ALA A 20 12.04 -5.93 14.12
C ALA A 20 12.42 -4.97 15.24
N VAL A 21 13.57 -5.21 15.88
CA VAL A 21 14.13 -4.34 16.93
C VAL A 21 15.51 -3.86 16.49
N THR A 22 15.79 -2.56 16.58
CA THR A 22 17.11 -2.05 16.17
C THR A 22 18.23 -2.52 17.11
N THR A 23 19.38 -2.81 16.53
CA THR A 23 20.58 -3.29 17.24
C THR A 23 21.50 -2.17 17.70
N LYS A 24 21.23 -0.93 17.28
CA LYS A 24 21.98 0.28 17.63
C LYS A 24 21.08 1.52 17.57
N ASN A 25 21.60 2.65 18.04
CA ASN A 25 20.96 3.95 17.79
C ASN A 25 21.01 4.27 16.29
N LEU A 26 19.91 4.78 15.75
CA LEU A 26 19.76 5.18 14.36
C LEU A 26 19.26 6.62 14.29
N GLU A 27 19.91 7.45 13.50
CA GLU A 27 19.47 8.81 13.22
C GLU A 27 18.40 8.83 12.12
N ALA A 28 17.67 9.94 11.99
CA ALA A 28 16.72 10.10 10.90
C ALA A 28 17.44 10.06 9.53
N GLY A 29 17.00 9.14 8.65
CA GLY A 29 17.54 8.96 7.30
C GLY A 29 18.54 7.81 7.15
N ASP A 30 18.99 7.20 8.26
CA ASP A 30 19.90 6.06 8.26
C ASP A 30 19.33 4.89 7.45
N VAL A 31 20.19 4.25 6.63
CA VAL A 31 19.83 3.02 5.93
C VAL A 31 19.85 1.87 6.92
N ILE A 32 18.71 1.20 7.09
CA ILE A 32 18.59 0.00 7.94
C ILE A 32 19.04 -1.24 7.18
N LEU A 33 18.56 -1.39 5.94
CA LEU A 33 18.88 -2.51 5.06
C LEU A 33 18.60 -2.15 3.59
N GLN A 34 19.27 -2.87 2.69
CA GLN A 34 18.91 -2.93 1.27
C GLN A 34 18.60 -4.37 0.88
N GLU A 35 17.47 -4.60 0.21
CA GLU A 35 16.95 -5.94 -0.04
C GLU A 35 16.52 -6.14 -1.49
N SER A 36 16.94 -7.27 -2.06
CA SER A 36 16.42 -7.76 -3.33
C SER A 36 15.17 -8.63 -3.08
N PRO A 37 14.19 -8.65 -3.98
CA PRO A 37 12.95 -9.39 -3.76
C PRO A 37 13.21 -10.90 -3.81
N PHE A 38 12.40 -11.68 -3.09
CA PHE A 38 12.36 -13.13 -3.23
C PHE A 38 11.65 -13.56 -4.50
N VAL A 39 10.57 -12.85 -4.84
CA VAL A 39 9.79 -13.06 -6.07
C VAL A 39 9.25 -11.72 -6.54
N VAL A 40 9.10 -11.55 -7.85
CA VAL A 40 8.43 -10.41 -8.50
C VAL A 40 7.49 -10.92 -9.57
N GLY A 41 6.29 -10.34 -9.69
CA GLY A 41 5.36 -10.65 -10.76
C GLY A 41 4.18 -9.69 -10.83
N PRO A 42 3.26 -9.89 -11.80
CA PRO A 42 2.09 -9.04 -11.96
C PRO A 42 1.18 -9.06 -10.72
N LEU A 43 0.43 -7.96 -10.54
CA LEU A 43 -0.64 -7.85 -9.54
C LEU A 43 -1.73 -8.91 -9.79
N LYS A 44 -2.52 -9.24 -8.76
CA LYS A 44 -3.60 -10.26 -8.86
C LYS A 44 -4.59 -9.88 -9.97
N ASP A 45 -5.04 -8.63 -9.99
CA ASP A 45 -6.01 -8.14 -10.97
C ASP A 45 -5.35 -7.25 -12.03
N SER A 46 -4.15 -7.60 -12.48
CA SER A 46 -3.45 -6.81 -13.50
C SER A 46 -4.18 -6.85 -14.84
N GLU A 47 -4.07 -5.75 -15.59
CA GLU A 47 -4.40 -5.75 -17.02
C GLU A 47 -3.55 -6.76 -17.81
N PHE A 48 -3.82 -6.93 -19.11
CA PHE A 48 -2.95 -7.70 -19.98
C PHE A 48 -1.57 -7.04 -20.03
N VAL A 49 -0.58 -7.61 -19.36
CA VAL A 49 0.78 -7.06 -19.30
C VAL A 49 1.80 -8.02 -19.90
N CYS A 50 2.88 -7.47 -20.42
CA CYS A 50 4.07 -8.24 -20.77
C CYS A 50 4.65 -8.89 -19.52
N LEU A 51 4.85 -10.21 -19.53
CA LEU A 51 5.40 -10.93 -18.38
C LEU A 51 6.85 -10.56 -18.04
N ALA A 52 7.55 -9.84 -18.92
CA ALA A 52 8.93 -9.40 -18.67
C ALA A 52 9.03 -7.94 -18.24
N CYS A 53 8.45 -7.01 -19.01
CA CYS A 53 8.59 -5.57 -18.78
C CYS A 53 7.36 -4.90 -18.18
N TYR A 54 6.29 -5.68 -17.93
CA TYR A 54 5.04 -5.28 -17.29
C TYR A 54 4.25 -4.18 -18.02
N LYS A 55 4.65 -3.82 -19.23
CA LYS A 55 3.90 -2.91 -20.09
C LYS A 55 2.54 -3.50 -20.44
N THR A 56 1.47 -2.70 -20.29
CA THR A 56 0.14 -3.04 -20.82
C THR A 56 0.24 -3.36 -22.31
N LEU A 57 -0.37 -4.47 -22.70
CA LEU A 57 -0.43 -5.00 -24.05
C LEU A 57 -1.79 -4.67 -24.65
N GLU A 58 -1.76 -4.07 -25.82
CA GLU A 58 -2.96 -3.78 -26.61
C GLU A 58 -3.28 -4.95 -27.54
N ASN A 59 -4.54 -5.04 -27.96
CA ASN A 59 -4.96 -6.06 -28.91
C ASN A 59 -4.43 -5.76 -30.33
N PRO A 60 -3.91 -6.76 -31.07
CA PRO A 60 -3.76 -8.16 -30.66
C PRO A 60 -2.59 -8.38 -29.68
N ILE A 61 -2.84 -9.14 -28.61
CA ILE A 61 -1.84 -9.41 -27.57
C ILE A 61 -0.65 -10.18 -28.15
N ALA A 62 0.55 -9.60 -28.03
CA ALA A 62 1.79 -10.25 -28.43
C ALA A 62 2.12 -11.43 -27.48
N LEU A 63 2.46 -12.59 -28.06
CA LEU A 63 2.71 -13.83 -27.32
C LEU A 63 4.12 -14.37 -27.58
N CYS A 64 4.67 -15.05 -26.58
CA CYS A 64 5.94 -15.74 -26.65
C CYS A 64 5.84 -16.89 -27.66
N LYS A 65 6.76 -16.95 -28.63
CA LYS A 65 6.76 -17.98 -29.67
C LYS A 65 6.96 -19.40 -29.12
N THR A 66 7.55 -19.52 -27.92
CA THR A 66 7.87 -20.82 -27.29
C THR A 66 6.72 -21.35 -26.44
N CYS A 67 6.17 -20.56 -25.53
CA CYS A 67 5.12 -21.01 -24.61
C CYS A 67 3.72 -20.47 -24.92
N GLY A 68 3.60 -19.43 -25.75
CA GLY A 68 2.32 -18.81 -26.08
C GLY A 68 1.74 -17.93 -24.99
N TRP A 69 2.56 -17.39 -24.08
CA TRP A 69 2.14 -16.45 -23.02
C TRP A 69 2.59 -15.00 -23.28
N PRO A 70 1.93 -13.99 -22.69
CA PRO A 70 2.10 -12.60 -23.11
C PRO A 70 3.52 -12.03 -22.92
N VAL A 71 4.16 -11.65 -24.02
CA VAL A 71 5.43 -10.89 -24.04
C VAL A 71 5.46 -9.97 -25.25
N CYS A 72 5.96 -8.74 -25.09
CA CYS A 72 5.90 -7.74 -26.16
C CYS A 72 6.98 -7.87 -27.23
N SER A 73 8.08 -8.60 -26.96
CA SER A 73 9.23 -8.68 -27.87
C SER A 73 10.04 -9.97 -27.67
N GLU A 74 10.91 -10.27 -28.65
CA GLU A 74 11.90 -11.35 -28.57
C GLU A 74 12.98 -11.10 -27.51
N GLU A 75 13.16 -9.85 -27.09
CA GLU A 75 14.00 -9.53 -25.93
C GLU A 75 13.28 -9.89 -24.63
N CYS A 76 12.00 -9.54 -24.52
CA CYS A 76 11.17 -9.89 -23.37
C CYS A 76 10.97 -11.41 -23.23
N SER A 77 10.93 -12.17 -24.33
CA SER A 77 10.88 -13.64 -24.27
C SER A 77 12.14 -14.25 -23.63
N LYS A 78 13.26 -13.52 -23.61
CA LYS A 78 14.55 -13.95 -23.04
C LYS A 78 14.77 -13.48 -21.61
N ASN A 79 13.89 -12.62 -21.07
CA ASN A 79 13.96 -12.15 -19.69
C ASN A 79 13.97 -13.33 -18.71
N ALA A 80 14.84 -13.28 -17.70
CA ALA A 80 15.05 -14.39 -16.76
C ALA A 80 13.76 -14.78 -16.02
N TRP A 81 12.95 -13.82 -15.56
CA TRP A 81 11.70 -14.12 -14.87
C TRP A 81 10.73 -14.92 -15.74
N HIS A 82 10.54 -14.53 -17.01
CA HIS A 82 9.69 -15.27 -17.92
C HIS A 82 10.31 -16.61 -18.35
N LYS A 83 11.52 -16.54 -18.93
CA LYS A 83 12.19 -17.68 -19.56
C LYS A 83 12.43 -18.81 -18.57
N GLU A 84 12.84 -18.47 -17.35
CA GLU A 84 13.35 -19.46 -16.40
C GLU A 84 12.31 -19.95 -15.39
N PHE A 85 11.30 -19.14 -15.05
CA PHE A 85 10.31 -19.47 -14.01
C PHE A 85 8.93 -19.85 -14.59
N GLU A 86 8.66 -19.55 -15.86
CA GLU A 86 7.32 -19.75 -16.45
C GLU A 86 7.36 -20.52 -17.77
N CYS A 87 8.20 -20.07 -18.70
CA CYS A 87 8.12 -20.46 -20.10
C CYS A 87 8.27 -21.98 -20.27
N SER A 88 9.24 -22.59 -19.59
CA SER A 88 9.44 -24.04 -19.60
C SER A 88 8.25 -24.81 -19.01
N VAL A 89 7.64 -24.30 -17.95
CA VAL A 89 6.46 -24.91 -17.30
C VAL A 89 5.31 -24.95 -18.31
N PHE A 90 4.98 -23.81 -18.91
CA PHE A 90 3.89 -23.69 -19.86
C PHE A 90 4.10 -24.49 -21.15
N THR A 91 5.32 -24.49 -21.70
CA THR A 91 5.66 -25.33 -22.85
C THR A 91 5.50 -26.82 -22.54
N ASN A 92 5.99 -27.28 -21.38
CA ASN A 92 5.94 -28.70 -21.00
C ASN A 92 4.52 -29.23 -20.77
N CYS A 93 3.64 -28.41 -20.19
CA CYS A 93 2.23 -28.78 -20.00
C CYS A 93 1.34 -28.44 -21.20
N ARG A 94 1.89 -27.83 -22.26
CA ARG A 94 1.19 -27.37 -23.47
C ARG A 94 0.05 -26.39 -23.17
N MET A 95 0.20 -25.60 -22.10
CA MET A 95 -0.76 -24.58 -21.72
C MET A 95 -0.43 -23.25 -22.41
N LYS A 96 -1.34 -22.80 -23.27
CA LYS A 96 -1.25 -21.51 -23.95
C LYS A 96 -2.18 -20.49 -23.29
N TYR A 97 -1.81 -19.22 -23.38
CA TYR A 97 -2.67 -18.13 -22.98
C TYR A 97 -3.92 -18.09 -23.86
N ARG A 98 -5.10 -17.99 -23.25
CA ARG A 98 -6.37 -17.78 -23.96
C ARG A 98 -6.70 -16.30 -23.91
N ILE A 99 -6.79 -15.67 -25.08
CA ILE A 99 -7.22 -14.28 -25.18
C ILE A 99 -8.74 -14.28 -24.96
N GLU A 100 -9.15 -13.94 -23.75
CA GLU A 100 -10.54 -13.82 -23.33
C GLU A 100 -10.98 -12.35 -23.30
N HIS A 101 -12.29 -12.10 -23.27
CA HIS A 101 -12.85 -10.74 -23.19
C HIS A 101 -12.61 -10.07 -21.82
N ILE A 102 -12.32 -10.86 -20.78
CA ILE A 102 -12.10 -10.36 -19.42
C ILE A 102 -10.57 -10.28 -19.18
N PRO A 103 -10.02 -9.12 -18.81
CA PRO A 103 -8.61 -8.99 -18.43
C PRO A 103 -8.30 -9.76 -17.15
N GLY A 104 -7.21 -10.54 -17.14
CA GLY A 104 -6.46 -10.78 -15.89
C GLY A 104 -6.55 -12.13 -15.17
N PRO A 105 -7.62 -12.96 -15.20
CA PRO A 105 -7.69 -14.14 -14.33
C PRO A 105 -6.58 -15.16 -14.59
N GLN A 106 -6.18 -15.33 -15.85
CA GLN A 106 -5.09 -16.25 -16.23
C GLN A 106 -3.71 -15.75 -15.77
N LEU A 107 -3.54 -14.43 -15.55
CA LEU A 107 -2.29 -13.86 -15.05
C LEU A 107 -2.15 -13.97 -13.54
N GLU A 108 -3.24 -14.22 -12.79
CA GLU A 108 -3.21 -14.42 -11.34
C GLU A 108 -2.24 -15.52 -10.91
N CYS A 109 -2.11 -16.58 -11.72
CA CYS A 109 -1.25 -17.72 -11.44
C CYS A 109 0.26 -17.42 -11.60
N ILE A 110 0.63 -16.33 -12.27
CA ILE A 110 2.02 -16.06 -12.65
C ILE A 110 2.90 -15.83 -11.44
N THR A 111 2.52 -14.92 -10.54
CA THR A 111 3.34 -14.61 -9.37
C THR A 111 3.44 -15.81 -8.42
N PRO A 112 2.34 -16.53 -8.11
CA PRO A 112 2.41 -17.81 -7.39
C PRO A 112 3.31 -18.84 -8.06
N LEU A 113 3.26 -19.01 -9.38
CA LEU A 113 4.14 -19.91 -10.12
C LEU A 113 5.61 -19.52 -9.95
N ARG A 114 5.95 -18.24 -10.15
CA ARG A 114 7.32 -17.74 -9.94
C ARG A 114 7.78 -17.99 -8.52
N PHE A 115 6.92 -17.77 -7.53
CA PHE A 115 7.23 -17.98 -6.12
C PHE A 115 7.58 -19.46 -5.87
N LEU A 116 6.73 -20.39 -6.31
CA LEU A 116 6.98 -21.83 -6.18
C LEU A 116 8.30 -22.24 -6.85
N MET A 117 8.61 -21.69 -8.03
CA MET A 117 9.89 -21.92 -8.70
C MET A 117 11.08 -21.30 -7.94
N CYS A 118 10.93 -20.14 -7.31
CA CYS A 118 11.94 -19.54 -6.43
C CYS A 118 12.26 -20.43 -5.23
N ILE A 119 11.27 -21.11 -4.67
CA ILE A 119 11.46 -22.03 -3.52
C ILE A 119 12.39 -23.18 -3.91
N ASP A 120 12.20 -23.76 -5.09
CA ASP A 120 13.07 -24.83 -5.59
C ASP A 120 14.50 -24.34 -5.85
N ARG A 121 14.63 -23.15 -6.42
CA ARG A 121 15.93 -22.57 -6.78
C ARG A 121 16.72 -22.05 -5.58
N ASN A 122 16.03 -21.59 -4.53
CA ASN A 122 16.66 -20.98 -3.36
C ASN A 122 16.01 -21.48 -2.06
N ARG A 123 16.16 -22.79 -1.81
CA ARG A 123 15.65 -23.47 -0.61
C ARG A 123 16.17 -22.87 0.69
N LYS A 124 17.42 -22.39 0.70
CA LYS A 124 18.01 -21.73 1.86
C LYS A 124 17.23 -20.46 2.21
N ARG A 125 17.05 -19.55 1.24
CA ARG A 125 16.33 -18.29 1.46
C ARG A 125 14.87 -18.53 1.82
N TRP A 126 14.22 -19.51 1.19
CA TRP A 126 12.88 -19.96 1.62
C TRP A 126 12.87 -20.36 3.09
N ALA A 127 13.78 -21.26 3.50
CA ALA A 127 13.81 -21.79 4.86
C ALA A 127 14.15 -20.75 5.92
N THR A 128 14.99 -19.76 5.60
CA THR A 128 15.47 -18.77 6.58
C THR A 128 14.65 -17.49 6.64
N GLU A 129 14.07 -17.06 5.51
CA GLU A 129 13.45 -15.73 5.41
C GLU A 129 11.94 -15.78 5.15
N VAL A 130 11.46 -16.80 4.41
CA VAL A 130 10.12 -16.75 3.80
C VAL A 130 9.13 -17.75 4.42
N CYS A 131 9.59 -18.93 4.81
CA CYS A 131 8.69 -20.02 5.24
C CYS A 131 7.87 -19.68 6.49
N ALA A 132 8.37 -18.75 7.31
CA ALA A 132 7.76 -18.27 8.54
C ALA A 132 6.92 -17.00 8.35
N MET A 133 6.78 -16.50 7.12
CA MET A 133 5.90 -15.37 6.81
C MET A 133 4.45 -15.75 7.07
N GLU A 134 3.71 -14.81 7.65
CA GLU A 134 2.30 -14.96 7.95
C GLU A 134 1.50 -15.01 6.65
N ASP A 135 0.58 -15.97 6.54
CA ASP A 135 -0.24 -16.19 5.36
C ASP A 135 -1.74 -16.03 5.67
N HIS A 136 -2.11 -15.85 6.94
CA HIS A 136 -3.46 -15.73 7.45
C HIS A 136 -4.43 -16.76 6.87
N SER A 137 -3.94 -17.99 6.62
CA SER A 137 -4.71 -19.05 5.97
C SER A 137 -6.08 -19.29 6.62
N THR A 138 -6.16 -19.27 7.96
CA THR A 138 -7.43 -19.44 8.69
C THR A 138 -8.42 -18.32 8.42
N ALA A 139 -7.98 -17.06 8.41
CA ALA A 139 -8.86 -15.92 8.19
C ALA A 139 -9.26 -15.81 6.71
N ARG A 140 -8.34 -16.11 5.78
CA ARG A 140 -8.58 -16.14 4.33
C ARG A 140 -9.65 -17.16 3.94
N ARG A 141 -9.71 -18.31 4.61
CA ARG A 141 -10.73 -19.34 4.39
C ARG A 141 -12.16 -18.88 4.66
N LEU A 142 -12.35 -17.84 5.46
CA LEU A 142 -13.68 -17.32 5.81
C LEU A 142 -14.30 -16.49 4.68
N ASP A 143 -13.51 -16.02 3.72
CA ASP A 143 -14.00 -15.38 2.50
C ASP A 143 -14.16 -16.45 1.40
N GLU A 144 -15.30 -17.15 1.42
CA GLU A 144 -15.60 -18.25 0.51
C GLU A 144 -15.44 -17.84 -0.97
N LYS A 145 -15.89 -16.63 -1.33
CA LYS A 145 -15.82 -16.13 -2.70
C LYS A 145 -14.37 -15.95 -3.16
N ALA A 146 -13.54 -15.29 -2.34
CA ALA A 146 -12.13 -15.12 -2.67
C ALA A 146 -11.36 -16.45 -2.67
N TRP A 147 -11.72 -17.35 -1.76
CA TRP A 147 -11.12 -18.67 -1.61
C TRP A 147 -11.38 -19.58 -2.83
N ASP A 148 -12.61 -19.56 -3.36
CA ASP A 148 -13.00 -20.32 -4.55
C ASP A 148 -12.41 -19.73 -5.83
N ALA A 149 -12.33 -18.40 -5.94
CA ALA A 149 -11.67 -17.74 -7.07
C ALA A 149 -10.18 -18.13 -7.14
N GLU A 150 -9.48 -18.11 -6.01
CA GLU A 150 -8.08 -18.56 -5.92
C GLU A 150 -7.91 -20.03 -6.29
N TRP A 151 -8.85 -20.89 -5.88
CA TRP A 151 -8.82 -22.30 -6.25
C TRP A 151 -8.81 -22.46 -7.78
N ASN A 152 -9.75 -21.84 -8.47
CA ASN A 152 -9.90 -21.98 -9.91
C ASN A 152 -8.76 -21.31 -10.69
N ASN A 153 -8.42 -20.06 -10.32
CA ASN A 153 -7.49 -19.24 -11.09
C ASN A 153 -6.02 -19.61 -10.82
N VAL A 154 -5.73 -20.17 -9.65
CA VAL A 154 -4.35 -20.44 -9.23
C VAL A 154 -4.15 -21.90 -8.86
N VAL A 155 -4.82 -22.42 -7.84
CA VAL A 155 -4.46 -23.72 -7.24
C VAL A 155 -4.69 -24.87 -8.20
N TRP A 156 -5.92 -25.02 -8.69
CA TRP A 156 -6.29 -26.05 -9.68
C TRP A 156 -5.51 -25.85 -10.99
N PHE A 157 -5.39 -24.59 -11.45
CA PHE A 157 -4.65 -24.31 -12.67
C PHE A 157 -3.18 -24.76 -12.59
N LEU A 158 -2.48 -24.45 -11.49
CA LEU A 158 -1.07 -24.83 -11.33
C LEU A 158 -0.91 -26.34 -11.08
N ARG A 159 -1.77 -26.95 -10.27
CA ARG A 159 -1.65 -28.39 -9.95
C ARG A 159 -2.04 -29.25 -11.15
N ASP A 160 -3.23 -29.03 -11.70
CA ASP A 160 -3.84 -29.93 -12.69
C ASP A 160 -3.48 -29.53 -14.12
N ARG A 161 -3.61 -28.24 -14.47
CA ARG A 161 -3.36 -27.77 -15.85
C ARG A 161 -1.87 -27.64 -16.13
N CYS A 162 -1.09 -27.10 -15.19
CA CYS A 162 0.36 -27.00 -15.31
C CYS A 162 1.11 -28.27 -14.87
N ARG A 163 0.40 -29.30 -14.39
CA ARG A 163 0.94 -30.60 -13.98
C ARG A 163 2.02 -30.49 -12.90
N LEU A 164 1.78 -29.63 -11.90
CA LEU A 164 2.68 -29.43 -10.78
C LEU A 164 2.22 -30.14 -9.49
N SER A 165 1.19 -30.98 -9.55
CA SER A 165 0.65 -31.73 -8.39
C SER A 165 1.70 -32.57 -7.66
N ASP A 166 2.66 -33.15 -8.39
CA ASP A 166 3.71 -34.01 -7.81
C ASP A 166 4.84 -33.18 -7.18
N ARG A 167 4.91 -31.89 -7.47
CA ARG A 167 5.94 -30.97 -6.98
C ARG A 167 5.45 -30.11 -5.83
N PHE A 168 4.19 -29.67 -5.87
CA PHE A 168 3.62 -28.79 -4.87
C PHE A 168 2.23 -29.26 -4.43
N THR A 169 2.05 -29.34 -3.12
CA THR A 169 0.76 -29.65 -2.50
C THR A 169 -0.19 -28.44 -2.58
N GLU A 170 -1.48 -28.68 -2.39
CA GLU A 170 -2.47 -27.61 -2.24
C GLU A 170 -2.07 -26.59 -1.17
N ASP A 171 -1.77 -27.09 0.03
CA ASP A 171 -1.42 -26.27 1.17
C ASP A 171 -0.20 -25.39 0.87
N MET A 172 0.77 -25.90 0.12
CA MET A 172 1.94 -25.13 -0.29
C MET A 172 1.58 -23.97 -1.23
N ILE A 173 0.71 -24.22 -2.22
CA ILE A 173 0.28 -23.17 -3.16
C ILE A 173 -0.57 -22.12 -2.44
N ARG A 174 -1.50 -22.55 -1.58
CA ARG A 174 -2.33 -21.66 -0.78
C ARG A 174 -1.51 -20.83 0.20
N LYS A 175 -0.49 -21.42 0.81
CA LYS A 175 0.48 -20.70 1.66
C LYS A 175 1.21 -19.63 0.86
N VAL A 176 1.70 -19.94 -0.33
CA VAL A 176 2.33 -18.96 -1.22
C VAL A 176 1.38 -17.81 -1.57
N CYS A 177 0.11 -18.12 -1.88
CA CYS A 177 -0.89 -17.08 -2.15
C CYS A 177 -1.16 -16.21 -0.92
N GLY A 178 -1.28 -16.81 0.27
CA GLY A 178 -1.47 -16.06 1.51
C GLY A 178 -0.28 -15.18 1.87
N ILE A 179 0.95 -15.66 1.68
CA ILE A 179 2.15 -14.83 1.85
C ILE A 179 2.11 -13.63 0.90
N LEU A 180 1.71 -13.83 -0.36
CA LEU A 180 1.56 -12.74 -1.33
C LEU A 180 0.49 -11.73 -0.92
N ASP A 181 -0.67 -12.17 -0.48
CA ASP A 181 -1.77 -11.26 -0.08
C ASP A 181 -1.38 -10.42 1.15
N VAL A 182 -0.70 -11.03 2.13
CA VAL A 182 -0.40 -10.40 3.41
C VAL A 182 0.89 -9.56 3.37
N ASN A 183 1.90 -9.97 2.61
CA ASN A 183 3.25 -9.41 2.74
C ASN A 183 3.81 -8.79 1.46
N ALA A 184 3.10 -8.84 0.33
CA ALA A 184 3.63 -8.25 -0.89
C ALA A 184 3.63 -6.73 -0.85
N PHE A 185 4.71 -6.17 -1.38
CA PHE A 185 4.88 -4.75 -1.65
C PHE A 185 4.46 -4.47 -3.08
N GLN A 186 3.71 -3.40 -3.28
CA GLN A 186 3.46 -2.84 -4.60
C GLN A 186 4.67 -2.01 -5.03
N VAL A 187 5.32 -2.44 -6.11
CA VAL A 187 6.59 -1.86 -6.58
C VAL A 187 6.34 -1.11 -7.89
N PRO A 188 6.69 0.19 -7.97
CA PRO A 188 6.65 0.91 -9.24
C PRO A 188 7.72 0.36 -10.18
N VAL A 189 7.35 0.17 -11.45
CA VAL A 189 8.27 -0.18 -12.53
C VAL A 189 8.03 0.78 -13.70
N THR A 190 8.93 0.80 -14.68
CA THR A 190 8.85 1.70 -15.84
C THR A 190 7.46 1.77 -16.50
N HIS A 191 6.73 0.65 -16.53
CA HIS A 191 5.43 0.57 -17.20
C HIS A 191 4.26 0.17 -16.27
N GLY A 192 4.27 0.59 -15.01
CA GLY A 192 3.15 0.38 -14.09
C GLY A 192 3.60 -0.12 -12.72
N PHE A 193 2.90 -1.12 -12.20
CA PHE A 193 3.19 -1.70 -10.88
C PHE A 193 3.25 -3.21 -10.92
N VAL A 194 4.13 -3.76 -10.09
CA VAL A 194 4.26 -5.19 -9.83
C VAL A 194 4.08 -5.46 -8.34
N ARG A 195 3.88 -6.71 -7.98
CA ARG A 195 3.99 -7.16 -6.58
C ARG A 195 5.29 -7.92 -6.37
N ALA A 196 5.91 -7.69 -5.23
CA ALA A 196 7.15 -8.34 -4.85
C ALA A 196 7.19 -8.67 -3.35
N ILE A 197 7.90 -9.75 -3.01
CA ILE A 197 8.13 -10.13 -1.61
C ILE A 197 9.53 -9.68 -1.19
N TYR A 198 9.61 -8.90 -0.12
CA TYR A 198 10.85 -8.48 0.55
C TYR A 198 10.83 -9.03 1.98
N PRO A 199 11.27 -10.29 2.19
CA PRO A 199 11.04 -11.01 3.44
C PRO A 199 11.54 -10.31 4.70
N LYS A 200 12.73 -9.69 4.64
CA LYS A 200 13.33 -9.01 5.80
C LYS A 200 12.58 -7.72 6.12
N THR A 201 12.24 -6.95 5.09
CA THR A 201 11.46 -5.72 5.25
C THR A 201 10.04 -6.01 5.77
N ALA A 202 9.44 -7.13 5.35
CA ALA A 202 8.11 -7.56 5.80
C ALA A 202 8.04 -7.97 7.29
N VAL A 203 9.17 -8.04 8.00
CA VAL A 203 9.20 -8.32 9.45
C VAL A 203 8.73 -7.13 10.28
N LEU A 204 8.87 -5.90 9.77
CA LEU A 204 8.49 -4.70 10.53
C LEU A 204 7.00 -4.68 10.78
N SER A 205 6.60 -4.59 12.04
CA SER A 205 5.19 -4.56 12.43
C SER A 205 4.55 -3.20 12.08
N HIS A 206 3.22 -3.15 12.14
CA HIS A 206 2.49 -1.93 11.85
C HIS A 206 2.43 -0.96 13.04
N ASN A 207 2.68 0.32 12.76
CA ASN A 207 2.21 1.43 13.59
C ASN A 207 1.65 2.56 12.70
N CYS A 208 0.58 3.23 13.13
CA CYS A 208 0.01 4.36 12.39
C CYS A 208 0.90 5.61 12.43
N VAL A 209 1.89 5.65 13.33
CA VAL A 209 3.00 6.62 13.35
C VAL A 209 4.30 5.83 13.23
N ALA A 210 4.67 5.52 11.98
CA ALA A 210 5.84 4.70 11.69
C ALA A 210 7.15 5.49 11.81
N ASN A 211 8.21 4.83 12.31
CA ASN A 211 9.56 5.37 12.41
C ASN A 211 10.48 4.91 11.25
N THR A 212 9.92 4.24 10.24
CA THR A 212 10.62 3.83 9.02
C THR A 212 9.83 4.14 7.76
N GLN A 213 10.54 4.18 6.63
CA GLN A 213 9.97 4.20 5.29
C GLN A 213 10.85 3.40 4.34
N HIS A 214 10.27 2.94 3.23
CA HIS A 214 11.02 2.27 2.16
C HIS A 214 10.93 3.04 0.85
N THR A 215 11.98 2.93 0.05
CA THR A 215 12.02 3.41 -1.34
C THR A 215 12.42 2.28 -2.27
N ILE A 216 11.78 2.24 -3.45
CA ILE A 216 12.12 1.29 -4.52
C ILE A 216 12.17 2.11 -5.81
N PRO A 217 13.35 2.38 -6.38
CA PRO A 217 13.48 3.12 -7.63
C PRO A 217 12.81 2.38 -8.79
N PRO A 218 12.13 3.04 -9.76
CA PRO A 218 11.41 2.35 -10.83
C PRO A 218 12.28 1.51 -11.79
N ASP A 219 13.58 1.79 -11.85
CA ASP A 219 14.60 1.11 -12.64
C ASP A 219 15.32 0.00 -11.86
N SER A 220 15.00 -0.15 -10.57
CA SER A 220 15.59 -1.12 -9.67
C SER A 220 14.51 -1.92 -8.94
N LEU A 221 14.82 -3.17 -8.61
CA LEU A 221 13.98 -3.95 -7.70
C LEU A 221 14.56 -3.94 -6.28
N ILE A 222 15.57 -3.11 -6.01
CA ILE A 222 16.18 -3.06 -4.68
C ILE A 222 15.39 -2.11 -3.79
N LEU A 223 14.84 -2.68 -2.72
CA LEU A 223 14.21 -1.93 -1.65
C LEU A 223 15.28 -1.38 -0.72
N THR A 224 15.22 -0.07 -0.44
CA THR A 224 16.03 0.56 0.61
C THR A 224 15.13 0.99 1.76
N LEU A 225 15.37 0.44 2.95
CA LEU A 225 14.63 0.76 4.17
C LEU A 225 15.42 1.78 4.99
N ARG A 226 14.75 2.85 5.46
CA ARG A 226 15.37 3.93 6.23
C ARG A 226 14.54 4.28 7.46
N THR A 227 15.20 4.76 8.50
CA THR A 227 14.54 5.45 9.61
C THR A 227 14.02 6.82 9.17
N THR A 228 12.87 7.22 9.69
CA THR A 228 12.29 8.56 9.46
C THR A 228 12.58 9.50 10.63
N THR A 229 12.72 8.95 11.83
CA THR A 229 13.06 9.65 13.08
C THR A 229 14.28 9.02 13.74
N TYR A 230 14.78 9.64 14.80
CA TYR A 230 15.70 8.96 15.71
C TYR A 230 15.03 7.71 16.29
N VAL A 231 15.78 6.62 16.42
CA VAL A 231 15.35 5.35 17.03
C VAL A 231 16.47 4.87 17.95
N SER A 232 16.16 4.64 19.23
CA SER A 232 17.16 4.20 20.20
C SER A 232 17.45 2.72 20.00
N GLN A 233 18.65 2.28 20.38
CA GLN A 233 18.98 0.86 20.46
C GLN A 233 17.91 0.11 21.25
N SER A 234 17.50 -1.05 20.74
CA SER A 234 16.45 -1.90 21.33
C SER A 234 15.01 -1.38 21.19
N ASP A 235 14.78 -0.25 20.52
CA ASP A 235 13.42 0.15 20.13
C ASP A 235 12.93 -0.66 18.91
N GLU A 236 11.61 -0.83 18.83
CA GLU A 236 10.96 -1.49 17.69
C GLU A 236 10.95 -0.60 16.44
N LEU A 237 11.17 -1.22 15.28
CA LEU A 237 11.05 -0.60 13.97
C LEU A 237 9.65 -0.87 13.41
N PHE A 238 8.93 0.20 13.14
CA PHE A 238 7.55 0.17 12.66
C PHE A 238 7.46 0.64 11.21
N SER A 239 6.61 -0.03 10.45
CA SER A 239 6.19 0.39 9.11
C SER A 239 4.71 0.77 9.10
N SER A 240 4.29 1.65 8.19
CA SER A 240 2.86 1.91 7.97
C SER A 240 2.37 1.10 6.77
N TYR A 241 1.38 0.23 6.99
CA TYR A 241 0.79 -0.59 5.93
C TYR A 241 -0.32 0.15 5.16
N THR A 242 -0.67 1.35 5.60
CA THR A 242 -1.72 2.19 5.01
C THR A 242 -1.29 3.65 5.03
N SER A 243 -2.07 4.52 4.39
CA SER A 243 -1.80 5.96 4.38
C SER A 243 -1.95 6.56 5.78
N CYS A 244 -0.99 7.38 6.20
CA CYS A 244 -1.08 8.12 7.46
C CYS A 244 -2.13 9.23 7.42
N LEU A 245 -2.59 9.64 6.22
CA LEU A 245 -3.60 10.69 6.01
C LEU A 245 -5.04 10.18 6.04
N LEU A 246 -5.27 8.88 6.26
CA LEU A 246 -6.62 8.36 6.50
C LEU A 246 -6.99 8.54 7.98
N PRO A 247 -8.27 8.77 8.33
CA PRO A 247 -8.75 8.78 9.71
C PRO A 247 -8.81 7.36 10.32
N THR A 248 -8.77 7.25 11.65
CA THR A 248 -8.73 5.98 12.40
C THR A 248 -9.73 4.92 11.93
N PRO A 249 -11.05 5.21 11.77
CA PRO A 249 -12.00 4.19 11.32
C PRO A 249 -11.66 3.62 9.94
N LEU A 250 -11.22 4.46 9.00
CA LEU A 250 -10.84 4.03 7.65
C LEU A 250 -9.51 3.25 7.64
N ARG A 251 -8.51 3.69 8.41
CA ARG A 251 -7.24 2.95 8.55
C ARG A 251 -7.46 1.56 9.12
N ARG A 252 -8.22 1.47 10.22
CA ARG A 252 -8.49 0.18 10.88
C ARG A 252 -9.32 -0.74 10.00
N GLU A 253 -10.31 -0.21 9.28
CA GLU A 253 -11.07 -1.01 8.31
C GLU A 253 -10.17 -1.57 7.20
N TYR A 254 -9.27 -0.74 6.64
CA TYR A 254 -8.32 -1.17 5.63
C TYR A 254 -7.40 -2.29 6.17
N LEU A 255 -6.82 -2.11 7.35
CA LEU A 255 -5.93 -3.09 7.98
C LEU A 255 -6.66 -4.40 8.29
N ARG A 256 -7.89 -4.32 8.80
CA ARG A 256 -8.71 -5.51 9.07
C ARG A 256 -9.00 -6.29 7.80
N LYS A 257 -9.37 -5.62 6.71
CA LYS A 257 -9.70 -6.27 5.43
C LYS A 257 -8.48 -6.83 4.70
N SER A 258 -7.35 -6.11 4.72
CA SER A 258 -6.18 -6.46 3.91
C SER A 258 -5.08 -7.22 4.67
N LYS A 259 -5.02 -7.06 5.99
CA LYS A 259 -3.96 -7.60 6.86
C LYS A 259 -4.50 -8.42 8.05
N TYR A 260 -5.82 -8.57 8.17
CA TYR A 260 -6.47 -9.46 9.14
C TYR A 260 -6.19 -9.15 10.62
N PHE A 261 -5.87 -7.90 10.96
CA PHE A 261 -5.68 -7.47 12.35
C PHE A 261 -6.31 -6.09 12.62
N GLU A 262 -6.43 -5.75 13.90
CA GLU A 262 -6.97 -4.49 14.41
C GLU A 262 -5.88 -3.69 15.12
N CYS A 263 -5.56 -2.48 14.66
CA CYS A 263 -4.46 -1.68 15.20
C CYS A 263 -4.86 -0.93 16.49
N THR A 264 -4.14 -1.15 17.59
CA THR A 264 -4.33 -0.46 18.88
C THR A 264 -3.11 0.39 19.28
N CYS A 265 -2.44 1.01 18.31
CA CYS A 265 -1.38 1.98 18.63
C CYS A 265 -1.95 3.24 19.29
N ASP A 266 -1.11 4.01 19.97
CA ASP A 266 -1.51 5.23 20.70
C ASP A 266 -2.37 6.19 19.86
N ARG A 267 -2.02 6.36 18.57
CA ARG A 267 -2.80 7.20 17.64
C ARG A 267 -4.22 6.65 17.39
N CYS A 268 -4.40 5.34 17.36
CA CYS A 268 -5.71 4.72 17.17
C CYS A 268 -6.54 4.73 18.45
N GLU A 269 -5.91 4.72 19.63
CA GLU A 269 -6.59 4.76 20.93
C GLU A 269 -7.04 6.17 21.32
N ASP A 270 -6.33 7.20 20.87
CA ASP A 270 -6.63 8.59 21.14
C ASP A 270 -7.78 9.15 20.26
N PRO A 271 -8.89 9.64 20.85
CA PRO A 271 -9.97 10.30 20.12
C PRO A 271 -9.56 11.50 19.26
N SER A 272 -8.51 12.25 19.64
CA SER A 272 -8.00 13.39 18.87
C SER A 272 -6.93 12.98 17.85
N GLU A 273 -6.55 11.70 17.82
CA GLU A 273 -5.42 11.17 17.04
C GLU A 273 -4.12 11.94 17.31
N LEU A 274 -3.68 12.01 18.58
CA LEU A 274 -2.49 12.73 19.04
C LEU A 274 -2.59 14.24 18.80
N GLU A 275 -3.78 14.80 19.07
CA GLU A 275 -4.11 16.23 18.84
C GLU A 275 -4.04 16.67 17.36
N SER A 276 -3.90 15.73 16.41
CA SER A 276 -3.92 16.04 14.98
C SER A 276 -5.32 16.39 14.47
N HIS A 277 -6.36 15.90 15.14
CA HIS A 277 -7.76 16.07 14.79
C HIS A 277 -8.13 15.59 13.38
N VAL A 278 -7.38 14.62 12.82
CA VAL A 278 -7.61 14.11 11.46
C VAL A 278 -8.93 13.34 11.30
N ASN A 279 -9.57 12.92 12.40
CA ASN A 279 -10.87 12.23 12.45
C ASN A 279 -11.95 13.05 13.19
N SER A 280 -11.69 14.34 13.47
CA SER A 280 -12.59 15.21 14.21
C SER A 280 -13.56 15.95 13.27
N LEU A 281 -14.81 16.12 13.71
CA LEU A 281 -15.79 16.97 13.01
C LEU A 281 -15.97 18.29 13.76
N HIS A 282 -16.24 19.37 13.04
CA HIS A 282 -16.61 20.64 13.65
C HIS A 282 -18.01 20.54 14.28
N CYS A 283 -18.19 21.07 15.49
CA CYS A 283 -19.50 21.06 16.12
C CYS A 283 -20.37 22.22 15.64
N ILE A 284 -21.37 21.94 14.81
CA ILE A 284 -22.34 22.94 14.34
C ILE A 284 -23.27 23.49 15.45
N SER A 285 -23.16 23.00 16.68
CA SER A 285 -24.00 23.42 17.82
C SER A 285 -23.26 24.32 18.82
N CYS A 286 -21.97 24.58 18.65
CA CYS A 286 -21.22 25.53 19.47
C CYS A 286 -19.89 25.94 18.81
N ASP A 287 -19.41 27.15 19.08
CA ASP A 287 -18.21 27.69 18.42
C ASP A 287 -16.89 27.03 18.86
N ASN A 288 -16.85 26.44 20.06
CA ASN A 288 -15.61 25.99 20.71
C ASN A 288 -15.43 24.46 20.75
N GLY A 289 -16.26 23.72 20.02
CA GLY A 289 -16.34 22.26 20.15
C GLY A 289 -16.02 21.50 18.87
N SER A 290 -15.33 20.37 19.02
CA SER A 290 -15.19 19.34 17.99
C SER A 290 -15.86 18.04 18.43
N LEU A 291 -16.53 17.36 17.51
CA LEU A 291 -17.01 16.01 17.75
C LEU A 291 -15.87 15.01 17.58
N LEU A 292 -15.64 14.24 18.63
CA LEU A 292 -14.62 13.19 18.70
C LEU A 292 -15.30 11.83 18.91
N PRO A 293 -14.74 10.72 18.39
CA PRO A 293 -15.25 9.38 18.70
C PRO A 293 -15.13 9.09 20.20
N VAL A 294 -16.19 8.58 20.83
CA VAL A 294 -16.16 8.20 22.25
C VAL A 294 -15.29 6.96 22.49
N GLU A 295 -15.39 5.96 21.62
CA GLU A 295 -14.57 4.74 21.64
C GLU A 295 -13.90 4.55 20.27
N PRO A 296 -12.72 5.15 20.02
CA PRO A 296 -12.10 5.21 18.69
C PRO A 296 -11.82 3.82 18.07
N LEU A 297 -11.52 2.83 18.90
CA LEU A 297 -11.23 1.45 18.47
C LEU A 297 -12.48 0.70 17.97
N HIS A 298 -13.69 1.21 18.23
CA HIS A 298 -14.94 0.61 17.75
C HIS A 298 -15.36 1.11 16.35
N GLY A 299 -14.53 1.91 15.69
CA GLY A 299 -14.77 2.40 14.32
C GLY A 299 -16.11 3.15 14.22
N PHE A 300 -16.92 2.88 13.18
CA PHE A 300 -18.23 3.52 13.03
C PHE A 300 -19.33 2.97 13.95
N LYS A 301 -19.02 2.01 14.84
CA LYS A 301 -19.98 1.52 15.85
C LYS A 301 -20.08 2.44 17.07
N THR A 302 -19.07 3.28 17.31
CA THR A 302 -19.13 4.30 18.37
C THR A 302 -19.97 5.52 17.93
N THR A 303 -20.33 6.35 18.90
CA THR A 303 -20.88 7.69 18.69
C THR A 303 -19.76 8.74 18.70
N TRP A 304 -19.95 9.81 17.93
CA TRP A 304 -19.13 11.01 17.99
C TRP A 304 -19.78 12.00 18.94
N LYS A 305 -19.02 12.54 19.89
CA LYS A 305 -19.51 13.47 20.91
C LYS A 305 -18.66 14.73 20.93
N CYS A 306 -19.32 15.88 20.92
CA CYS A 306 -18.67 17.16 21.12
C CYS A 306 -18.04 17.24 22.51
N HIS A 307 -16.75 17.53 22.59
CA HIS A 307 -16.05 17.65 23.87
C HIS A 307 -16.48 18.89 24.69
N PHE A 308 -17.11 19.89 24.05
CA PHE A 308 -17.54 21.12 24.71
C PHE A 308 -19.02 21.08 25.13
N CYS A 309 -19.94 21.00 24.16
CA CYS A 309 -21.39 21.08 24.43
C CYS A 309 -22.08 19.71 24.58
N GLY A 310 -21.37 18.61 24.36
CA GLY A 310 -21.92 17.25 24.50
C GLY A 310 -22.86 16.79 23.39
N LYS A 311 -23.08 17.59 22.33
CA LYS A 311 -23.84 17.18 21.14
C LYS A 311 -23.28 15.88 20.55
N LYS A 312 -24.16 14.99 20.12
CA LYS A 312 -23.81 13.67 19.57
C LYS A 312 -24.17 13.56 18.10
N MET A 313 -23.42 12.73 17.38
CA MET A 313 -23.68 12.24 16.03
C MET A 313 -23.39 10.74 16.00
N LEU A 314 -24.29 9.96 15.41
CA LEU A 314 -24.14 8.50 15.36
C LEU A 314 -23.05 8.11 14.35
N GLY A 315 -22.32 7.04 14.63
CA GLY A 315 -21.21 6.61 13.79
C GLY A 315 -21.62 6.21 12.36
N ASN A 316 -22.85 5.73 12.16
CA ASN A 316 -23.39 5.47 10.81
C ASN A 316 -23.62 6.76 10.00
N GLU A 317 -24.00 7.88 10.65
CA GLU A 317 -24.09 9.19 9.99
C GLU A 317 -22.71 9.67 9.55
N VAL A 318 -21.69 9.46 10.40
CA VAL A 318 -20.29 9.76 10.07
C VAL A 318 -19.79 8.88 8.92
N ALA A 319 -20.15 7.59 8.91
CA ALA A 319 -19.77 6.67 7.84
C ALA A 319 -20.31 7.12 6.48
N ILE A 320 -21.60 7.48 6.40
CA ILE A 320 -22.23 7.99 5.17
C ILE A 320 -21.55 9.28 4.71
N LEU A 321 -21.23 10.19 5.64
CA LEU A 321 -20.50 11.41 5.33
C LEU A 321 -19.11 11.10 4.76
N TYR A 322 -18.37 10.19 5.39
CA TYR A 322 -17.02 9.82 4.96
C TYR A 322 -17.02 9.12 3.60
N GLU A 323 -17.97 8.23 3.34
CA GLU A 323 -18.14 7.58 2.04
C GLU A 323 -18.39 8.62 0.94
N LYS A 324 -19.30 9.58 1.18
CA LYS A 324 -19.57 10.66 0.24
C LYS A 324 -18.33 11.50 -0.08
N ILE A 325 -17.62 11.97 0.95
CA ILE A 325 -16.44 12.83 0.75
C ILE A 325 -15.31 12.05 0.08
N SER A 326 -15.10 10.79 0.47
CA SER A 326 -14.06 9.93 -0.13
C SER A 326 -14.31 9.77 -1.63
N LYS A 327 -15.56 9.53 -2.03
CA LYS A 327 -15.94 9.45 -3.44
C LYS A 327 -15.68 10.76 -4.21
N GLU A 328 -16.03 11.91 -3.64
CA GLU A 328 -15.76 13.22 -4.27
C GLU A 328 -14.25 13.48 -4.41
N ILE A 329 -13.43 13.06 -3.44
CA ILE A 329 -11.97 13.14 -3.52
C ILE A 329 -11.43 12.20 -4.60
N GLU A 330 -11.90 10.95 -4.67
CA GLU A 330 -11.51 9.99 -5.72
C GLU A 330 -11.85 10.51 -7.13
N GLU A 331 -13.05 11.07 -7.31
CA GLU A 331 -13.49 11.70 -8.55
C GLU A 331 -12.56 12.86 -8.92
N MET A 332 -12.22 13.74 -7.97
CA MET A 332 -11.27 14.84 -8.18
C MET A 332 -9.85 14.32 -8.50
N GLU A 333 -9.37 13.28 -7.82
CA GLU A 333 -8.04 12.71 -8.04
C GLU A 333 -7.89 12.08 -9.43
N SER A 334 -8.98 11.55 -9.99
CA SER A 334 -9.04 10.98 -11.35
C SER A 334 -8.86 12.02 -12.46
N ILE A 335 -9.11 13.31 -12.17
CA ILE A 335 -8.89 14.41 -13.11
C ILE A 335 -7.39 14.57 -13.35
N LYS A 336 -6.99 14.77 -14.61
CA LYS A 336 -5.60 15.11 -14.95
C LYS A 336 -5.21 16.46 -14.34
N ILE A 337 -3.92 16.76 -14.28
CA ILE A 337 -3.45 18.08 -13.80
C ILE A 337 -3.98 19.16 -14.74
N SER A 338 -4.96 19.94 -14.25
CA SER A 338 -5.65 21.00 -14.96
C SER A 338 -6.20 22.04 -13.98
N ASP A 339 -6.68 23.16 -14.51
CA ASP A 339 -7.48 24.15 -13.81
C ASP A 339 -8.81 23.56 -13.29
N GLU A 340 -9.43 22.66 -14.03
CA GLU A 340 -10.64 21.93 -13.61
C GLU A 340 -10.40 21.17 -12.29
N LYS A 341 -9.26 20.47 -12.16
CA LYS A 341 -8.89 19.75 -10.93
C LYS A 341 -8.69 20.70 -9.75
N LEU A 342 -8.08 21.87 -10.00
CA LEU A 342 -7.87 22.89 -8.99
C LEU A 342 -9.20 23.45 -8.47
N ILE A 343 -10.13 23.77 -9.38
CA ILE A 343 -11.47 24.27 -9.02
C ILE A 343 -12.23 23.21 -8.22
N ALA A 344 -12.19 21.94 -8.65
CA ALA A 344 -12.83 20.83 -7.95
C ALA A 344 -12.28 20.69 -6.52
N ALA A 345 -10.96 20.75 -6.34
CA ALA A 345 -10.31 20.67 -5.04
C ALA A 345 -10.73 21.82 -4.10
N GLU A 346 -10.71 23.08 -4.55
CA GLU A 346 -11.18 24.22 -3.73
C GLU A 346 -12.68 24.13 -3.41
N GLN A 347 -13.49 23.60 -4.32
CA GLN A 347 -14.92 23.39 -4.10
C GLN A 347 -15.18 22.36 -2.99
N ILE A 348 -14.40 21.26 -2.91
CA ILE A 348 -14.52 20.28 -1.82
C ILE A 348 -14.26 20.97 -0.47
N LEU A 349 -13.16 21.73 -0.33
CA LEU A 349 -12.85 22.45 0.91
C LEU A 349 -13.98 23.41 1.31
N LYS A 350 -14.55 24.13 0.34
CA LYS A 350 -15.67 25.06 0.57
C LYS A 350 -16.93 24.34 1.03
N SER A 351 -17.27 23.21 0.42
CA SER A 351 -18.48 22.42 0.71
C SER A 351 -18.49 21.89 2.14
N TYR A 352 -17.33 21.50 2.68
CA TYR A 352 -17.23 20.82 3.97
C TYR A 352 -16.67 21.66 5.11
N ARG A 353 -16.38 22.95 4.87
CA ARG A 353 -15.74 23.86 5.85
C ARG A 353 -16.47 23.99 7.19
N LEU A 354 -17.79 23.81 7.22
CA LEU A 354 -18.62 23.93 8.44
C LEU A 354 -18.84 22.59 9.14
N ILE A 355 -18.41 21.48 8.55
CA ILE A 355 -18.70 20.12 9.03
C ILE A 355 -17.41 19.44 9.48
N LEU A 356 -16.34 19.55 8.71
CA LEU A 356 -15.05 18.95 9.03
C LEU A 356 -14.24 19.88 9.93
N HIS A 357 -13.48 19.30 10.87
CA HIS A 357 -12.45 20.07 11.56
C HIS A 357 -11.43 20.61 10.54
N PRO A 358 -10.83 21.80 10.74
CA PRO A 358 -9.84 22.36 9.80
C PRO A 358 -8.68 21.41 9.47
N ASN A 359 -8.25 20.60 10.45
CA ASN A 359 -7.18 19.60 10.29
C ASN A 359 -7.68 18.20 9.91
N HIS A 360 -8.97 18.05 9.56
CA HIS A 360 -9.51 16.75 9.18
C HIS A 360 -8.75 16.14 7.99
N ALA A 361 -8.56 14.82 8.01
CA ALA A 361 -7.84 14.04 7.00
C ALA A 361 -8.16 14.46 5.56
N PHE A 362 -9.45 14.53 5.23
CA PHE A 362 -9.91 14.92 3.89
C PHE A 362 -9.47 16.34 3.49
N ASN A 363 -9.48 17.31 4.41
CA ASN A 363 -8.96 18.64 4.13
C ASN A 363 -7.45 18.58 3.85
N ILE A 364 -6.70 17.82 4.65
CA ILE A 364 -5.26 17.65 4.48
C ILE A 364 -4.93 16.97 3.14
N MET A 365 -5.68 15.94 2.74
CA MET A 365 -5.53 15.30 1.42
C MET A 365 -5.76 16.30 0.28
N VAL A 366 -6.80 17.14 0.38
CA VAL A 366 -7.08 18.17 -0.63
C VAL A 366 -6.02 19.28 -0.62
N TYR A 367 -5.53 19.72 0.54
CA TYR A 367 -4.42 20.67 0.64
C TYR A 367 -3.14 20.10 0.03
N HIS A 368 -2.86 18.82 0.24
CA HIS A 368 -1.73 18.15 -0.39
C HIS A 368 -1.84 18.19 -1.92
N THR A 369 -3.02 17.88 -2.48
CA THR A 369 -3.26 18.02 -3.92
C THR A 369 -3.10 19.46 -4.42
N LEU A 370 -3.71 20.43 -3.74
CA LEU A 370 -3.59 21.86 -4.10
C LEU A 370 -2.13 22.35 -4.07
N SER A 371 -1.33 21.90 -3.09
CA SER A 371 0.09 22.25 -3.00
C SER A 371 0.90 21.83 -4.23
N GLN A 372 0.47 20.76 -4.91
CA GLN A 372 1.08 20.26 -6.14
C GLN A 372 0.53 20.93 -7.39
N LEU A 373 -0.72 21.43 -7.37
CA LEU A 373 -1.36 22.09 -8.51
C LEU A 373 -0.93 23.55 -8.65
N TYR A 374 -0.90 24.31 -7.55
CA TYR A 374 -0.42 25.69 -7.58
C TYR A 374 1.05 25.72 -8.02
N GLY A 375 1.35 26.44 -9.09
CA GLY A 375 2.69 26.53 -9.68
C GLY A 375 2.99 25.49 -10.76
N ARG A 376 2.10 24.51 -11.03
CA ARG A 376 2.32 23.44 -12.02
C ARG A 376 1.17 23.26 -13.02
N ALA A 377 -0.06 23.65 -12.67
CA ALA A 377 -1.18 23.60 -13.59
C ALA A 377 -1.08 24.70 -14.66
N LYS A 378 -1.57 24.43 -15.88
CA LYS A 378 -1.61 25.41 -16.98
C LYS A 378 -2.41 26.65 -16.54
N GLY A 379 -1.85 27.84 -16.72
CA GLY A 379 -2.44 29.11 -16.26
C GLY A 379 -2.19 29.43 -14.78
N TYR A 380 -1.56 28.52 -14.05
CA TYR A 380 -1.15 28.68 -12.65
C TYR A 380 0.32 28.30 -12.45
N THR A 381 1.17 28.48 -13.46
CA THR A 381 2.62 28.24 -13.32
C THR A 381 3.23 29.28 -12.38
N LEU A 382 4.37 28.95 -11.75
CA LEU A 382 4.97 29.82 -10.71
C LEU A 382 5.24 31.26 -11.19
N ASP A 383 5.53 31.43 -12.47
CA ASP A 383 5.75 32.72 -13.13
C ASP A 383 4.45 33.48 -13.45
N MET A 384 3.28 32.82 -13.38
CA MET A 384 1.98 33.38 -13.77
C MET A 384 1.00 33.54 -12.61
N ILE A 385 1.25 32.93 -11.44
CA ILE A 385 0.34 33.04 -10.30
C ILE A 385 0.51 34.39 -9.58
N PRO A 386 -0.58 35.06 -9.20
CA PRO A 386 -0.52 36.24 -8.34
C PRO A 386 -0.11 35.87 -6.92
N ASP A 387 0.40 36.84 -6.17
CA ASP A 387 0.86 36.68 -4.78
C ASP A 387 -0.20 36.02 -3.88
N THR A 388 -1.49 36.31 -4.10
CA THR A 388 -2.60 35.71 -3.35
C THR A 388 -2.70 34.20 -3.52
N LEU A 389 -2.41 33.66 -4.72
CA LEU A 389 -2.39 32.21 -4.95
C LEU A 389 -1.09 31.58 -4.47
N LEU A 390 0.01 32.34 -4.44
CA LEU A 390 1.25 31.89 -3.81
C LEU A 390 1.07 31.75 -2.28
N GLU A 391 0.45 32.73 -1.63
CA GLU A 391 0.06 32.67 -0.22
C GLU A 391 -0.86 31.47 0.06
N ARG A 392 -1.85 31.23 -0.83
CA ARG A 392 -2.72 30.05 -0.73
C ARG A 392 -1.93 28.75 -0.82
N LYS A 393 -0.94 28.66 -1.71
CA LYS A 393 -0.02 27.50 -1.80
C LYS A 393 0.78 27.30 -0.52
N ILE A 394 1.35 28.38 0.03
CA ILE A 394 2.12 28.35 1.28
C ILE A 394 1.23 27.82 2.42
N PHE A 395 0.01 28.35 2.55
CA PHE A 395 -0.96 27.89 3.54
C PHE A 395 -1.26 26.38 3.40
N CYS A 396 -1.49 25.88 2.18
CA CYS A 396 -1.72 24.46 1.94
C CYS A 396 -0.51 23.61 2.38
N CYS A 397 0.71 24.01 2.01
CA CYS A 397 1.94 23.34 2.42
C CYS A 397 2.09 23.31 3.95
N GLN A 398 1.84 24.43 4.62
CA GLN A 398 1.92 24.54 6.08
C GLN A 398 0.93 23.59 6.76
N LYS A 399 -0.34 23.57 6.32
CA LYS A 399 -1.36 22.67 6.87
C LYS A 399 -0.96 21.19 6.74
N VAL A 400 -0.41 20.80 5.59
CA VAL A 400 0.09 19.44 5.37
C VAL A 400 1.27 19.13 6.28
N LEU A 401 2.26 20.02 6.39
CA LEU A 401 3.45 19.81 7.21
C LEU A 401 3.17 19.81 8.72
N GLU A 402 2.22 20.64 9.17
CA GLU A 402 1.69 20.65 10.55
C GLU A 402 1.07 19.29 10.88
N CYS A 403 0.14 18.80 10.07
CA CYS A 403 -0.48 17.49 10.27
C CYS A 403 0.57 16.36 10.25
N LEU A 404 1.44 16.33 9.24
CA LEU A 404 2.49 15.31 9.11
C LEU A 404 3.52 15.37 10.23
N SER A 405 3.68 16.48 10.93
CA SER A 405 4.57 16.55 12.10
C SER A 405 4.09 15.66 13.25
N ILE A 406 2.81 15.29 13.24
CA ILE A 406 2.18 14.42 14.24
C ILE A 406 2.00 13.01 13.68
N VAL A 407 1.34 12.88 12.51
CA VAL A 407 0.88 11.57 12.02
C VAL A 407 1.89 10.83 11.14
N GLY A 408 2.94 11.50 10.67
CA GLY A 408 3.99 10.94 9.82
C GLY A 408 5.30 11.72 9.94
N PRO A 409 5.86 11.81 11.17
CA PRO A 409 6.95 12.71 11.49
C PRO A 409 8.27 12.33 10.82
N GLY A 410 9.21 13.28 10.87
CA GLY A 410 10.59 13.04 10.43
C GLY A 410 10.80 13.18 8.93
N GLN A 411 11.80 12.47 8.41
CA GLN A 411 12.19 12.52 7.00
C GLN A 411 11.31 11.57 6.17
N THR A 412 10.09 12.00 5.82
CA THR A 412 9.15 11.17 5.02
C THR A 412 8.93 11.71 3.61
N ARG A 413 8.64 10.83 2.65
CA ARG A 413 8.32 11.22 1.26
C ARG A 413 7.20 12.26 1.16
N LEU A 414 6.16 12.14 1.99
CA LEU A 414 5.04 13.09 2.00
C LEU A 414 5.46 14.50 2.45
N ARG A 415 6.58 14.64 3.16
CA ARG A 415 7.17 15.93 3.55
C ARG A 415 8.18 16.46 2.52
N GLY A 416 8.24 15.85 1.33
CA GLY A 416 9.12 16.26 0.23
C GLY A 416 10.54 15.72 0.31
N TYR A 417 10.82 14.81 1.23
CA TYR A 417 12.12 14.16 1.32
C TYR A 417 12.27 13.11 0.19
N ASN A 418 13.13 13.41 -0.78
CA ASN A 418 13.45 12.55 -1.91
C ASN A 418 14.88 12.02 -1.77
N ASN A 419 15.01 10.77 -1.33
CA ASN A 419 16.23 10.00 -1.51
C ASN A 419 16.09 9.18 -2.79
N ALA A 420 16.31 9.85 -3.93
CA ALA A 420 16.54 9.15 -5.19
C ALA A 420 17.74 8.20 -5.05
#